data_AF-A0A3C0UHZ9-F1
#
_entry.id   AF-A0A3C0UHZ9-F1
#
_cell.length_a   1.000
_cell.length_b   1.000
_cell.length_c   1.000
_cell.angle_alpha   90.00
_cell.angle_beta   90.00
_cell.angle_gamma   90.00
#
_symmetry.space_group_name_H-M   'P 1'
#
loop_
_entity.id
_entity.type
_entity.pdbx_description
1 polymer ?
#
loop_
_entity_poly.entity_id
_entity_poly.type
_entity_poly.pdbx_seq_one_letter_code
_entity_poly.pdbx_strand_id
1 'polypeptide(L)'
;MLSCVNHVLIVSASIGSGHTQAANAAKAELERQHPDMRVAVVDFLEGDNFSLNTFIKETYIKMIDVFPDMYDLLYRWSQASHKGTTVRNLMSWILKKRMLRLVDRYRPDLIIFTHPFPC
;
A
#
# COMPACT_ATOMS: atom_id res chain seq x y z
N MET A 1 -28.21 4.70 2.94
CA MET A 1 -27.58 3.47 3.49
C MET A 1 -26.16 3.74 4.06
N LEU A 2 -25.76 4.99 4.30
CA LEU A 2 -24.45 5.39 4.87
C LEU A 2 -24.56 6.00 6.29
N SER A 3 -25.73 5.95 6.92
CA SER A 3 -26.03 6.67 8.18
C SER A 3 -25.20 6.24 9.41
N CYS A 4 -24.31 5.24 9.28
CA CYS A 4 -23.38 4.82 10.33
C CYS A 4 -21.89 4.93 9.94
N VAL A 5 -21.56 5.38 8.73
CA VAL A 5 -20.18 5.49 8.25
C VAL A 5 -19.74 6.95 8.39
N ASN A 6 -18.90 7.24 9.38
CA ASN A 6 -18.41 8.60 9.63
C ASN A 6 -16.91 8.74 9.33
N HIS A 7 -16.18 7.63 9.26
CA HIS A 7 -14.76 7.62 8.95
C HIS A 7 -14.40 6.61 7.86
N VAL A 8 -13.91 7.10 6.72
CA VAL A 8 -13.46 6.29 5.59
C VAL A 8 -11.95 6.38 5.44
N LEU A 9 -11.29 5.23 5.29
CA LEU A 9 -9.89 5.13 4.93
C LEU A 9 -9.75 4.58 3.49
N ILE A 10 -9.19 5.38 2.60
CA ILE A 10 -8.85 4.98 1.23
C ILE A 10 -7.37 4.59 1.20
N VAL A 11 -7.09 3.34 0.83
CA VAL A 11 -5.76 2.76 0.73
C VAL A 11 -5.36 2.68 -0.74
N SER A 12 -4.35 3.47 -1.11
CA SER A 12 -3.82 3.57 -2.47
C SER A 12 -2.38 3.05 -2.55
N ALA A 13 -1.81 2.99 -3.75
CA ALA A 13 -0.42 2.66 -4.00
C ALA A 13 0.16 3.63 -5.02
N SER A 14 1.29 4.29 -4.74
CA SER A 14 2.00 5.10 -5.76
C SER A 14 2.82 4.26 -6.75
N ILE A 15 2.30 3.10 -7.18
CA ILE A 15 2.81 2.37 -8.34
C ILE A 15 2.22 3.04 -9.58
N GLY A 16 2.75 4.23 -9.93
CA GLY A 16 2.18 5.12 -10.94
C GLY A 16 1.13 6.10 -10.38
N SER A 17 0.70 7.07 -11.19
CA SER A 17 -0.18 8.16 -10.74
C SER A 17 -1.68 7.82 -10.76
N GLY A 18 -2.08 6.72 -11.39
CA GLY A 18 -3.49 6.37 -11.60
C GLY A 18 -4.25 6.03 -10.31
N HIS A 19 -3.68 5.19 -9.46
CA HIS A 19 -4.31 4.77 -8.20
C HIS A 19 -4.48 5.93 -7.22
N THR A 20 -3.49 6.82 -7.14
CA THR A 20 -3.54 8.05 -6.35
C THR A 20 -4.60 9.01 -6.87
N GLN A 21 -4.72 9.17 -8.19
CA GLN A 21 -5.80 9.97 -8.80
C GLN A 21 -7.18 9.39 -8.49
N ALA A 22 -7.36 8.08 -8.63
CA ALA A 22 -8.61 7.41 -8.30
C ALA A 22 -8.99 7.59 -6.81
N ALA A 23 -8.02 7.48 -5.91
CA ALA A 23 -8.24 7.67 -4.47
C ALA A 23 -8.65 9.12 -4.15
N ASN A 24 -8.00 10.09 -4.76
CA ASN A 24 -8.30 11.51 -4.57
C ASN A 24 -9.66 11.90 -5.18
N ALA A 25 -10.02 11.34 -6.34
CA ALA A 25 -11.33 11.55 -6.94
C ALA A 25 -12.46 10.99 -6.06
N ALA A 26 -12.28 9.76 -5.54
CA ALA A 26 -13.22 9.16 -4.61
C ALA A 26 -13.34 9.98 -3.31
N LYS A 27 -12.21 10.43 -2.75
CA LYS A 27 -12.20 11.32 -1.58
C LYS A 27 -13.00 12.59 -1.83
N ALA A 28 -12.73 13.29 -2.93
CA ALA A 28 -13.38 14.55 -3.24
C ALA A 28 -14.89 14.41 -3.37
N GLU A 29 -15.37 13.33 -4.02
CA GLU A 29 -16.80 13.10 -4.17
C GLU A 29 -17.48 12.71 -2.85
N LEU A 30 -16.80 11.91 -2.02
CA LEU A 30 -17.28 11.52 -0.70
C LEU A 30 -17.41 12.73 0.24
N GLU A 31 -16.40 13.60 0.30
CA GLU A 31 -16.44 14.84 1.08
C GLU A 31 -17.49 15.82 0.54
N ARG A 32 -17.71 15.84 -0.78
CA ARG A 32 -18.75 16.68 -1.41
C ARG A 32 -20.17 16.23 -1.05
N GLN A 33 -20.43 14.92 -1.02
CA GLN A 33 -21.75 14.37 -0.68
C GLN A 33 -22.00 14.31 0.83
N HIS A 34 -20.93 14.15 1.63
CA HIS A 34 -21.00 13.99 3.07
C HIS A 34 -19.95 14.88 3.76
N PRO A 35 -20.23 16.19 3.96
CA PRO A 35 -19.27 17.15 4.50
C PRO A 35 -18.75 16.82 5.91
N ASP A 36 -19.57 16.13 6.72
CA ASP A 36 -19.22 15.73 8.08
C ASP A 36 -18.41 14.42 8.13
N MET A 37 -18.28 13.73 7.00
CA MET A 37 -17.55 12.46 6.92
C MET A 37 -16.05 12.71 6.83
N ARG A 38 -15.30 12.08 7.72
CA ARG A 38 -13.84 12.11 7.69
C ARG A 38 -13.35 11.14 6.62
N VAL A 39 -12.58 11.61 5.65
CA VAL A 39 -11.99 10.76 4.60
C VAL A 39 -10.48 10.92 4.58
N ALA A 40 -9.76 9.84 4.87
CA ALA A 40 -8.30 9.78 4.80
C ALA A 40 -7.85 9.00 3.57
N VAL A 41 -6.80 9.48 2.89
CA VAL A 41 -6.11 8.73 1.83
C VAL A 41 -4.70 8.41 2.33
N VAL A 42 -4.33 7.14 2.28
CA VAL A 42 -2.98 6.66 2.62
C VAL A 42 -2.39 5.95 1.43
N ASP A 43 -1.14 6.27 1.11
CA ASP A 43 -0.32 5.42 0.28
C ASP A 43 0.25 4.27 1.13
N PHE A 44 -0.16 3.06 0.78
CA PHE A 44 0.24 1.85 1.48
C PHE A 44 1.69 1.44 1.21
N LEU A 45 2.35 2.02 0.20
CA LEU A 45 3.78 1.81 -0.04
C LEU A 45 4.63 2.83 0.69
N GLU A 46 4.24 4.10 0.71
CA GLU A 46 4.96 5.16 1.42
C GLU A 46 4.89 4.92 2.92
N GLY A 47 5.96 4.36 3.49
CA GLY A 47 6.05 4.01 4.90
C GLY A 47 5.88 5.23 5.82
N ASP A 48 5.21 5.01 6.96
CA ASP A 48 5.05 5.97 8.07
C ASP A 48 6.37 6.48 8.69
N ASN A 49 7.52 5.97 8.24
CA ASN A 49 8.84 6.37 8.68
C ASN A 49 9.63 6.91 7.49
N PHE A 50 9.64 8.24 7.33
CA PHE A 50 10.41 8.97 6.31
C PHE A 50 11.89 8.51 6.20
N SER A 51 12.49 8.03 7.30
CA SER A 51 13.87 7.52 7.32
C SER A 51 14.04 6.12 6.70
N LEU A 52 13.07 5.23 6.88
CA LEU A 52 13.14 3.85 6.41
C LEU A 52 12.81 3.77 4.91
N ASN A 53 11.91 4.64 4.45
CA ASN A 53 11.60 4.78 3.04
C ASN A 53 12.80 5.34 2.26
N THR A 54 13.49 6.35 2.82
CA THR A 54 14.72 6.90 2.22
C THR A 54 15.84 5.86 2.20
N PHE A 55 16.04 5.13 3.30
CA PHE A 55 17.05 4.07 3.35
C PHE A 55 16.77 2.92 2.38
N ILE A 56 15.53 2.44 2.30
CA ILE A 56 15.15 1.38 1.34
C ILE A 56 15.25 1.89 -0.08
N LYS A 57 14.80 3.11 -0.38
CA LYS A 57 14.83 3.68 -1.72
C LYS A 57 16.26 3.93 -2.20
N GLU A 58 17.12 4.46 -1.34
CA GLU A 58 18.55 4.58 -1.63
C GLU A 58 19.23 3.23 -1.78
N THR A 59 18.94 2.27 -0.91
CA THR A 59 19.53 0.93 -1.00
C THR A 59 19.04 0.19 -2.24
N TYR A 60 17.76 0.34 -2.61
CA TYR A 60 17.14 -0.28 -3.78
C TYR A 60 17.69 0.29 -5.09
N ILE A 61 17.81 1.62 -5.21
CA ILE A 61 18.39 2.28 -6.39
C ILE A 61 19.90 1.95 -6.49
N LYS A 62 20.65 2.04 -5.39
CA LYS A 62 22.08 1.63 -5.36
C LYS A 62 22.28 0.15 -5.67
N MET A 63 21.33 -0.70 -5.28
CA MET A 63 21.39 -2.15 -5.56
C MET A 63 21.13 -2.47 -7.04
N ILE A 64 20.23 -1.72 -7.69
CA ILE A 64 19.99 -1.83 -9.14
C ILE A 64 21.20 -1.33 -9.94
N ASP A 65 21.82 -0.23 -9.51
CA ASP A 65 22.97 0.35 -10.22
C ASP A 65 24.25 -0.51 -10.08
N VAL A 66 24.36 -1.35 -9.04
CA VAL A 66 25.59 -2.11 -8.74
C VAL A 66 25.53 -3.59 -9.14
N PHE A 67 24.34 -4.22 -9.22
CA PHE A 67 24.22 -5.66 -9.52
C PHE A 67 23.09 -5.98 -10.52
N PRO A 68 23.35 -5.89 -11.85
CA PRO A 68 22.40 -6.29 -12.90
C PRO A 68 21.93 -7.75 -12.77
N ASP A 69 22.81 -8.63 -12.31
CA ASP A 69 22.55 -10.07 -12.15
C ASP A 69 21.48 -10.40 -11.10
N MET A 70 21.16 -9.46 -10.20
CA MET A 70 20.19 -9.68 -9.14
C MET A 70 18.75 -9.50 -9.63
N TYR A 71 18.53 -8.67 -10.66
CA TYR A 71 17.24 -8.61 -11.36
C TYR A 71 16.95 -9.96 -12.05
N ASP A 72 17.98 -10.54 -12.66
CA ASP A 72 17.91 -11.85 -13.31
C ASP A 72 17.68 -12.98 -12.29
N LEU A 73 18.26 -12.87 -11.08
CA LEU A 73 17.97 -13.76 -9.97
C LEU A 73 16.51 -13.67 -9.49
N LEU A 74 15.98 -12.46 -9.34
CA LEU A 74 14.58 -12.23 -8.95
C LEU A 74 13.60 -12.74 -10.01
N TYR A 75 13.94 -12.56 -11.29
CA TYR A 75 13.16 -13.06 -12.42
C TYR A 75 13.20 -14.60 -12.50
N ARG A 76 14.37 -15.22 -12.30
CA ARG A 76 14.52 -16.68 -12.25
C ARG A 76 13.83 -17.29 -11.02
N TRP A 77 13.76 -16.57 -9.90
CA TRP A 77 12.99 -16.97 -8.72
C TRP A 77 11.48 -16.83 -8.88
N SER A 78 10.98 -15.83 -9.63
CA SER A 78 9.55 -15.72 -9.94
C SER A 78 9.06 -16.90 -10.80
N GLN A 79 9.95 -17.48 -11.59
CA GLN A 79 9.70 -18.65 -12.45
C GLN A 79 9.88 -19.99 -11.72
N ALA A 80 10.48 -20.02 -10.53
CA ALA A 80 10.75 -21.27 -9.79
C ALA A 80 9.50 -21.73 -9.02
N SER A 81 8.65 -22.48 -9.71
CA SER A 81 7.28 -22.78 -9.29
C SER A 81 7.08 -23.60 -8.01
N HIS A 82 8.09 -24.08 -7.27
CA HIS A 82 7.88 -25.00 -6.14
C HIS A 82 8.67 -24.73 -4.82
N LYS A 83 9.20 -23.51 -4.58
CA LYS A 83 9.93 -23.20 -3.31
C LYS A 83 9.64 -21.82 -2.69
N GLY A 84 8.51 -21.18 -3.02
CA GLY A 84 8.21 -19.79 -2.63
C GLY A 84 7.36 -19.57 -1.36
N THR A 85 7.06 -20.60 -0.56
CA THR A 85 6.09 -20.50 0.55
C THR A 85 6.55 -19.59 1.68
N THR A 86 7.82 -19.63 2.09
CA THR A 86 8.31 -18.86 3.25
C THR A 86 8.36 -17.36 2.99
N VAL A 87 8.85 -16.95 1.82
CA VAL A 87 8.93 -15.52 1.45
C VAL A 87 7.54 -14.94 1.23
N ARG A 88 6.63 -15.70 0.58
CA ARG A 88 5.23 -15.31 0.44
C ARG A 88 4.58 -15.11 1.82
N ASN A 89 4.74 -16.06 2.73
CA ASN A 89 4.18 -15.97 4.08
C ASN A 89 4.75 -14.77 4.87
N LEU A 90 6.04 -14.50 4.72
CA LEU A 90 6.68 -13.34 5.33
C LEU A 90 6.12 -12.02 4.78
N MET A 91 5.98 -11.92 3.46
CA MET A 91 5.38 -10.74 2.82
C MET A 91 3.94 -10.53 3.27
N SER A 92 3.10 -11.57 3.25
CA SER A 92 1.73 -11.50 3.77
C SER A 92 1.70 -11.06 5.23
N TRP A 93 2.63 -11.53 6.07
CA TRP A 93 2.72 -11.12 7.47
C TRP A 93 3.09 -9.63 7.63
N ILE A 94 4.05 -9.13 6.85
CA ILE A 94 4.46 -7.71 6.87
C ILE A 94 3.29 -6.81 6.44
N LEU A 95 2.62 -7.15 5.33
CA LEU A 95 1.49 -6.39 4.82
C LEU A 95 0.32 -6.40 5.81
N LYS A 96 0.00 -7.56 6.40
CA LYS A 96 -1.02 -7.67 7.46
C LYS A 96 -0.67 -6.80 8.66
N LYS A 97 0.57 -6.85 9.16
CA LYS A 97 1.01 -6.04 10.30
C LYS A 97 0.92 -4.54 9.99
N ARG A 98 1.20 -4.13 8.75
CA ARG A 98 1.03 -2.74 8.31
C ARG A 98 -0.45 -2.35 8.27
N MET A 99 -1.31 -3.19 7.70
CA MET A 99 -2.75 -2.94 7.65
C MET A 99 -3.34 -2.82 9.06
N LEU A 100 -2.95 -3.70 9.99
CA LEU A 100 -3.38 -3.61 11.40
C LEU A 100 -3.00 -2.27 12.04
N ARG A 101 -1.79 -1.76 11.80
CA ARG A 101 -1.39 -0.43 12.28
C ARG A 101 -2.25 0.69 11.71
N LEU A 102 -2.63 0.61 10.44
CA LEU A 102 -3.52 1.60 9.82
C LEU A 102 -4.94 1.51 10.41
N VAL A 103 -5.47 0.30 10.61
CA VAL A 103 -6.77 0.11 11.26
C VAL A 103 -6.76 0.65 12.69
N ASP A 104 -5.71 0.38 13.47
CA ASP A 104 -5.60 0.87 14.85
C ASP A 104 -5.46 2.39 14.92
N ARG A 105 -4.69 2.98 14.00
CA ARG A 105 -4.42 4.42 13.94
C ARG A 105 -5.63 5.23 13.47
N TYR A 106 -6.27 4.78 12.41
CA TYR A 106 -7.38 5.51 11.80
C TYR A 106 -8.72 5.11 12.41
N ARG A 107 -8.91 3.87 12.88
CA ARG A 107 -10.23 3.38 13.32
C ARG A 107 -11.33 3.69 12.29
N PRO A 108 -11.17 3.27 11.02
CA PRO A 108 -12.18 3.55 9.99
C PRO A 108 -13.40 2.65 10.14
N ASP A 109 -14.57 3.16 9.77
CA ASP A 109 -15.81 2.39 9.63
C ASP A 109 -15.86 1.65 8.28
N LEU A 110 -15.16 2.21 7.27
CA LEU A 110 -15.08 1.69 5.91
C LEU A 110 -13.67 1.85 5.34
N ILE A 111 -13.19 0.81 4.66
CA ILE A 111 -11.90 0.82 3.96
C ILE A 111 -12.13 0.61 2.46
N ILE A 112 -11.53 1.46 1.62
CA ILE A 112 -11.61 1.40 0.16
C ILE A 112 -10.22 1.19 -0.41
N PHE A 113 -10.05 0.28 -1.37
CA PHE A 113 -8.78 0.02 -2.03
C PHE A 113 -8.83 0.49 -3.49
N THR A 114 -7.81 1.23 -3.92
CA THR A 114 -7.69 1.62 -5.34
C THR A 114 -6.66 0.81 -6.11
N HIS A 115 -5.83 0.03 -5.43
CA HIS A 115 -4.84 -0.89 -6.02
C HIS A 115 -5.10 -2.32 -5.53
N PRO A 116 -4.90 -3.36 -6.36
CA PRO A 116 -4.93 -4.75 -5.93
C PRO A 116 -3.70 -5.06 -5.08
N PHE A 117 -3.68 -4.58 -3.84
CA PHE A 117 -2.76 -5.12 -2.86
C PHE A 117 -3.15 -6.56 -2.56
N PRO A 118 -2.19 -7.48 -2.42
CA PRO A 118 -2.51 -8.83 -1.99
C PRO A 118 -3.03 -8.76 -0.55
N CYS A 119 -4.32 -9.04 -0.40
CA CYS A 119 -4.84 -9.66 0.80
C CYS A 119 -4.32 -11.10 0.91
#